data_AF-A0A453DB80-F1
#
_entry.id   AF-A0A453DB80-F1
#
_cell.length_a   1.000
_cell.length_b   1.000
_cell.length_c   1.000
_cell.angle_alpha   90.00
_cell.angle_beta   90.00
_cell.angle_gamma   90.00
#
_symmetry.space_group_name_H-M   'P 1'
#
loop_
_entity.id
_entity.type
_entity.pdbx_description
1 polymer ?
#
loop_
_entity_poly.entity_id
_entity_poly.type
_entity_poly.pdbx_seq_one_letter_code
_entity_poly.pdbx_strand_id
1 'polypeptide(L)'
;MDCRMDGCAIGSNGSGSKSCGPLSDYRIPDYILKPDSERVIVDNAPSCPVVVFINSRSGGQLGSGLIKSYREVLNEAQVFDLSEESPDKVLHRLYANFQRLKSNGDLLAIQIEKSLRLIVSVLPL
;
A
#
# COMPACT_ATOMS: atom_id res chain seq x y z
N MET A 1 39.41 19.77 23.54
CA MET A 1 38.12 19.14 23.85
C MET A 1 37.94 17.95 22.94
N ASP A 2 38.03 16.77 23.52
CA ASP A 2 37.69 15.47 22.95
C ASP A 2 36.24 15.41 22.44
N CYS A 3 36.02 14.65 21.36
CA CYS A 3 35.06 13.55 21.38
C CYS A 3 35.46 12.50 20.33
N ARG A 4 35.65 11.30 20.85
CA ARG A 4 36.05 10.03 20.26
C ARG A 4 34.86 9.43 19.51
N MET A 5 35.06 8.91 18.30
CA MET A 5 34.14 7.91 17.73
C MET A 5 34.94 6.64 17.48
N ASP A 6 34.72 5.66 18.37
CA ASP A 6 35.24 4.31 18.26
C ASP A 6 34.65 3.60 17.03
N GLY A 7 35.50 2.86 16.34
CA GLY A 7 35.10 1.99 15.24
C GLY A 7 34.28 0.80 15.71
N CYS A 8 33.50 0.24 14.79
CA CYS A 8 33.06 -1.14 14.89
C CYS A 8 33.28 -1.81 13.54
N ALA A 9 34.16 -2.81 13.53
CA ALA A 9 34.37 -3.69 12.40
C ALA A 9 33.76 -5.08 12.70
N ILE A 10 33.47 -5.78 11.61
CA ILE A 10 33.29 -7.24 11.44
C ILE A 10 31.85 -7.79 11.43
N GLY A 11 31.41 -8.13 10.21
CA GLY A 11 31.11 -9.51 9.81
C GLY A 11 29.68 -10.03 9.97
N SER A 12 29.05 -10.41 8.85
CA SER A 12 28.67 -11.80 8.55
C SER A 12 27.66 -11.86 7.39
N ASN A 13 27.88 -12.82 6.49
CA ASN A 13 26.91 -13.29 5.52
C ASN A 13 25.56 -13.58 6.20
N GLY A 14 24.53 -12.82 5.86
CA GLY A 14 23.15 -13.10 6.24
C GLY A 14 22.28 -13.03 5.00
N SER A 15 21.71 -14.17 4.61
CA SER A 15 20.56 -14.22 3.71
C SER A 15 19.44 -13.40 4.36
N GLY A 16 19.37 -12.12 4.00
CA GLY A 16 18.39 -11.19 4.52
C GLY A 16 17.03 -11.57 3.98
N SER A 17 16.31 -12.43 4.70
CA SER A 17 14.85 -12.39 4.64
C SER A 17 14.47 -10.96 5.04
N LYS A 18 14.08 -10.15 4.05
CA LYS A 18 13.52 -8.83 4.34
C LYS A 18 12.30 -9.11 5.21
N SER A 19 12.38 -8.78 6.49
CA SER A 19 11.21 -8.82 7.36
C SER A 19 10.13 -7.99 6.70
N CYS A 20 8.94 -8.57 6.55
CA CYS A 20 7.74 -7.80 6.23
C CYS A 20 7.67 -6.65 7.24
N GLY A 21 7.63 -5.39 6.76
CA GLY A 21 7.61 -4.24 7.65
C GLY A 21 6.36 -4.23 8.54
N PRO A 22 6.28 -3.34 9.55
CA PRO A 22 5.04 -3.15 10.32
C PRO A 22 3.84 -2.92 9.38
N LEU A 23 2.63 -3.32 9.78
CA LEU A 23 1.43 -3.18 8.91
C LEU A 23 1.16 -1.74 8.44
N SER A 24 1.64 -0.75 9.20
CA SER A 24 1.62 0.67 8.84
C SER A 24 2.37 0.98 7.55
N ASP A 25 3.37 0.18 7.17
CA ASP A 25 4.17 0.37 5.97
C ASP A 25 3.38 0.17 4.68
N TYR A 26 2.21 -0.48 4.77
CA TYR A 26 1.38 -0.82 3.63
C TYR A 26 0.10 0.02 3.54
N ARG A 27 -0.29 0.69 4.63
CA ARG A 27 -1.62 1.29 4.78
C ARG A 27 -1.70 2.66 4.13
N ILE A 28 -2.71 2.87 3.28
CA ILE A 28 -2.96 4.14 2.59
C ILE A 28 -4.13 4.87 3.28
N PRO A 29 -4.01 6.17 3.59
CA PRO A 29 -5.12 6.96 4.15
C PRO A 29 -6.34 7.02 3.21
N ASP A 30 -7.55 7.03 3.79
CA ASP A 30 -8.79 7.00 3.01
C ASP A 30 -8.90 8.12 1.98
N TYR A 31 -8.52 9.36 2.33
CA TYR A 31 -8.63 10.51 1.43
C TYR A 31 -7.79 10.40 0.15
N ILE A 32 -6.79 9.52 0.14
CA ILE A 32 -6.00 9.19 -1.06
C ILE A 32 -6.81 8.29 -2.00
N LEU A 33 -7.61 7.37 -1.47
CA LEU A 33 -8.37 6.37 -2.22
C LEU A 33 -9.80 6.84 -2.54
N LYS A 34 -10.36 7.70 -1.67
CA LYS A 34 -11.71 8.24 -1.70
C LYS A 34 -11.64 9.77 -1.63
N PRO A 35 -11.85 10.48 -2.75
CA PRO A 35 -11.67 11.94 -2.82
C PRO A 35 -12.49 12.74 -1.81
N ASP A 36 -13.63 12.18 -1.36
CA ASP A 36 -14.59 12.82 -0.46
C ASP A 36 -14.35 12.49 1.03
N SER A 37 -13.35 11.66 1.35
CA SER A 37 -13.01 11.34 2.74
C SER A 37 -12.24 12.48 3.41
N GLU A 38 -12.41 12.59 4.73
CA GLU A 38 -11.70 13.58 5.54
C GLU A 38 -10.18 13.36 5.48
N ARG A 39 -9.44 14.48 5.39
CA ARG A 39 -7.98 14.42 5.43
C ARG A 39 -7.52 14.12 6.85
N VAL A 40 -6.50 13.29 6.95
CA VAL A 40 -5.87 12.91 8.22
C VAL A 40 -4.41 13.34 8.18
N ILE A 41 -3.90 13.84 9.30
CA ILE A 41 -2.48 14.16 9.45
C ILE A 41 -1.74 12.86 9.77
N VAL A 42 -0.76 12.52 8.95
CA VAL A 42 0.09 11.34 9.12
C VAL A 42 1.55 11.80 9.11
N ASP A 43 2.32 11.40 10.11
CA ASP A 43 3.69 11.88 10.31
C ASP A 43 4.66 11.42 9.21
N ASN A 44 4.47 10.20 8.69
CA ASN A 44 5.33 9.61 7.67
C ASN A 44 4.53 8.86 6.61
N ALA A 45 5.02 8.89 5.38
CA ALA A 45 4.47 8.08 4.31
C ALA A 45 4.74 6.58 4.57
N PRO A 46 3.79 5.68 4.23
CA PRO A 46 4.05 4.25 4.20
C PRO A 46 5.25 3.96 3.28
N SER A 47 6.13 3.05 3.67
CA SER A 47 7.34 2.69 2.90
C SER A 47 7.01 1.88 1.64
N CYS A 48 5.87 1.19 1.64
CA CYS A 48 5.43 0.29 0.60
C CYS A 48 3.89 0.29 0.46
N PRO A 49 3.25 1.43 0.17
CA PRO A 49 1.79 1.49 0.04
C PRO A 49 1.30 0.53 -1.04
N VAL A 50 0.20 -0.19 -0.76
CA VAL A 50 -0.28 -1.25 -1.65
C VAL A 50 -1.73 -1.05 -2.02
N VAL A 51 -2.08 -1.25 -3.30
CA VAL A 51 -3.47 -1.45 -3.73
C VAL A 51 -3.58 -2.89 -4.24
N VAL A 52 -4.62 -3.60 -3.79
CA VAL A 52 -4.80 -5.03 -4.03
C VAL A 52 -6.06 -5.25 -4.86
N PHE A 53 -5.89 -5.92 -5.99
CA PHE A 53 -6.97 -6.39 -6.84
C PHE A 53 -7.09 -7.91 -6.72
N ILE A 54 -8.29 -8.41 -6.40
CA ILE A 54 -8.55 -9.84 -6.21
C ILE A 54 -9.71 -10.23 -7.08
N ASN A 55 -9.58 -11.32 -7.85
CA ASN A 55 -10.75 -11.94 -8.47
C ASN A 55 -11.42 -12.88 -7.45
N SER A 56 -12.54 -12.46 -6.85
CA SER A 56 -13.21 -13.26 -5.81
C SER A 56 -13.74 -14.60 -6.32
N ARG A 57 -13.98 -14.74 -7.63
CA ARG A 57 -14.48 -15.97 -8.25
C ARG A 57 -13.41 -17.03 -8.50
N SER A 58 -12.13 -16.67 -8.35
CA SER A 58 -11.00 -17.58 -8.56
C SER A 58 -10.85 -18.62 -7.43
N GLY A 59 -10.18 -19.74 -7.72
CA GLY A 59 -9.84 -20.79 -6.76
C GLY A 59 -11.02 -21.39 -6.00
N GLY A 60 -12.13 -21.71 -6.68
CA GLY A 60 -13.29 -22.33 -6.03
C GLY A 60 -13.95 -21.43 -4.96
N GLN A 61 -14.00 -20.11 -5.20
CA GLN A 61 -14.53 -19.08 -4.29
C GLN A 61 -13.64 -18.74 -3.08
N LEU A 62 -12.44 -19.31 -2.99
CA LEU A 62 -11.43 -18.92 -1.98
C LEU A 62 -11.00 -17.46 -2.12
N GLY A 63 -11.16 -16.85 -3.30
CA GLY A 63 -10.91 -15.42 -3.52
C GLY A 63 -11.74 -14.51 -2.60
N SER A 64 -12.96 -14.92 -2.25
CA SER A 64 -13.80 -14.18 -1.29
C SER A 64 -13.20 -14.16 0.12
N GLY A 65 -12.59 -15.27 0.55
CA GLY A 65 -11.84 -15.37 1.81
C GLY A 65 -10.60 -14.48 1.80
N LEU A 66 -9.88 -14.46 0.68
CA LEU A 66 -8.69 -13.64 0.51
C LEU A 66 -9.00 -12.14 0.62
N ILE A 67 -10.12 -11.69 0.06
CA ILE A 67 -10.58 -10.30 0.24
C ILE A 67 -10.74 -9.96 1.72
N LYS A 68 -11.40 -10.82 2.50
CA LYS A 68 -11.59 -10.61 3.94
C LYS A 68 -10.23 -10.49 4.66
N SER A 69 -9.31 -11.42 4.42
CA SER A 69 -7.99 -11.40 5.07
C SER A 69 -7.17 -10.16 4.71
N TYR A 70 -7.19 -9.69 3.46
CA TYR A 70 -6.49 -8.44 3.11
C TYR A 70 -7.13 -7.22 3.78
N ARG A 71 -8.46 -7.18 3.90
CA ARG A 71 -9.19 -6.07 4.56
C ARG A 71 -8.97 -6.02 6.07
N GLU A 72 -8.67 -7.14 6.72
CA GLU A 72 -8.29 -7.19 8.14
C GLU A 72 -6.91 -6.56 8.41
N VAL A 73 -6.02 -6.58 7.42
CA VAL A 73 -4.62 -6.17 7.55
C VAL A 73 -4.36 -4.79 6.93
N LEU A 74 -5.10 -4.42 5.88
CA LEU A 74 -5.00 -3.15 5.16
C LEU A 74 -6.17 -2.22 5.49
N ASN A 75 -6.16 -1.01 4.95
CA ASN A 75 -7.39 -0.24 4.84
C ASN A 75 -8.32 -0.94 3.82
N GLU A 76 -9.59 -1.13 4.18
CA GLU A 76 -10.58 -1.78 3.31
C GLU A 76 -10.68 -1.12 1.92
N ALA A 77 -10.47 0.20 1.85
CA ALA A 77 -10.45 0.97 0.61
C ALA A 77 -9.29 0.60 -0.34
N GLN A 78 -8.30 -0.17 0.13
CA GLN A 78 -7.15 -0.63 -0.67
C GLN A 78 -7.44 -1.95 -1.40
N VAL A 79 -8.56 -2.63 -1.11
CA VAL A 79 -8.84 -3.99 -1.59
C VAL A 79 -10.07 -3.99 -2.51
N PHE A 80 -9.82 -4.22 -3.79
CA PHE A 80 -10.82 -4.16 -4.86
C PHE A 80 -11.11 -5.56 -5.42
N ASP A 81 -12.40 -5.88 -5.53
CA ASP A 81 -12.85 -7.10 -6.19
C ASP A 81 -12.98 -6.86 -7.70
N LEU A 82 -12.18 -7.58 -8.48
CA LEU A 82 -12.17 -7.53 -9.95
C LEU A 82 -13.49 -8.01 -10.57
N SER A 83 -14.30 -8.75 -9.81
CA SER A 83 -15.63 -9.18 -10.24
C SER A 83 -16.70 -8.08 -10.09
N GLU A 84 -16.43 -7.06 -9.28
CA GLU A 84 -17.34 -5.94 -9.00
C GLU A 84 -16.96 -4.69 -9.80
N GLU A 85 -15.67 -4.34 -9.81
CA GLU A 85 -15.17 -3.15 -10.51
C GLU A 85 -13.90 -3.46 -11.33
N SER A 86 -13.86 -2.95 -12.57
CA SER A 86 -12.69 -3.11 -13.42
C SER A 86 -11.51 -2.29 -12.89
N PRO A 87 -10.28 -2.84 -12.97
CA PRO A 87 -9.11 -2.15 -12.44
C PRO A 87 -8.85 -0.80 -13.12
N ASP A 88 -9.19 -0.65 -14.41
CA ASP A 88 -9.06 0.62 -15.13
C ASP A 88 -9.86 1.76 -14.48
N LYS A 89 -11.09 1.47 -14.00
CA LYS A 89 -11.94 2.47 -13.34
C LYS A 89 -11.34 2.88 -12.00
N VAL A 90 -10.86 1.91 -11.23
CA VAL A 90 -10.20 2.14 -9.94
C VAL A 90 -8.95 2.99 -10.13
N LEU A 91 -8.06 2.58 -11.04
CA LEU A 91 -6.79 3.26 -11.30
C LEU A 91 -7.03 4.67 -11.83
N HIS A 92 -8.00 4.87 -12.73
CA HIS A 92 -8.30 6.20 -13.25
C HIS A 92 -8.71 7.17 -12.13
N ARG A 93 -9.64 6.75 -11.24
CA ARG A 93 -10.04 7.59 -10.09
C ARG A 93 -8.87 7.85 -9.14
N LEU A 94 -8.06 6.83 -8.87
CA LEU A 94 -6.92 6.92 -7.96
C LEU A 94 -5.87 7.92 -8.47
N TYR A 95 -5.45 7.79 -9.72
CA TYR A 95 -4.46 8.70 -10.31
C TYR A 95 -5.00 10.12 -10.53
N ALA A 96 -6.29 10.26 -10.86
CA ALA A 96 -6.93 11.57 -10.89
C ALA A 96 -6.91 12.24 -9.51
N ASN A 97 -7.15 11.47 -8.44
CA ASN A 97 -7.08 11.99 -7.08
C ASN A 97 -5.64 12.34 -6.66
N PHE A 98 -4.65 11.50 -6.99
CA PHE A 98 -3.24 11.85 -6.80
C PHE A 98 -2.90 13.16 -7.49
N GLN A 99 -3.25 13.32 -8.78
CA GLN A 99 -2.99 14.55 -9.52
C GLN A 99 -3.61 15.77 -8.82
N ARG A 100 -4.87 15.67 -8.38
CA ARG A 100 -5.56 16.73 -7.63
C ARG A 100 -4.84 17.07 -6.32
N LEU A 101 -4.44 16.07 -5.54
CA LEU A 101 -3.78 16.26 -4.24
C LEU A 101 -2.38 16.86 -4.41
N LYS A 102 -1.61 16.40 -5.39
CA LYS A 102 -0.30 16.96 -5.74
C LYS A 102 -0.38 18.43 -6.11
N SER A 103 -1.36 18.81 -6.95
CA SER A 103 -1.59 20.21 -7.33
C SER A 103 -1.96 21.09 -6.14
N ASN A 104 -2.53 20.51 -5.07
CA ASN A 104 -2.85 21.19 -3.82
C ASN A 104 -1.70 21.18 -2.80
N GLY A 105 -0.52 20.69 -3.16
CA GLY A 105 0.66 20.67 -2.29
C GLY A 105 0.70 19.51 -1.27
N ASP A 106 -0.10 18.46 -1.47
CA ASP A 106 -0.10 17.30 -0.57
C ASP A 106 1.18 16.45 -0.77
N LEU A 107 2.14 16.61 0.15
CA LEU A 107 3.41 15.88 0.11
C LEU A 107 3.26 14.37 0.35
N LEU A 108 2.27 13.98 1.15
CA LEU A 108 2.00 12.57 1.45
C LEU A 108 1.53 11.85 0.18
N ALA A 109 0.62 12.47 -0.58
CA ALA A 109 0.15 11.96 -1.85
C ALA A 109 1.31 11.76 -2.86
N ILE A 110 2.26 12.70 -2.93
CA ILE A 110 3.45 12.60 -3.79
C ILE A 110 4.29 11.37 -3.41
N GLN A 111 4.55 11.17 -2.12
CA GLN A 111 5.39 10.07 -1.62
C GLN A 111 4.71 8.71 -1.83
N ILE A 112 3.40 8.64 -1.56
CA ILE A 112 2.61 7.42 -1.74
C ILE A 112 2.59 7.03 -3.22
N GLU A 113 2.28 7.95 -4.13
CA GLU A 113 2.24 7.64 -5.58
C GLU A 113 3.59 7.12 -6.08
N LYS A 114 4.70 7.72 -5.63
CA LYS A 114 6.05 7.33 -6.04
C LYS A 114 6.44 5.91 -5.62
N SER A 115 5.88 5.42 -4.51
CA SER A 115 6.23 4.12 -3.91
C SER A 115 5.10 3.09 -3.99
N LEU A 116 3.98 3.44 -4.63
CA LEU A 116 2.79 2.61 -4.75
C LEU A 116 3.09 1.29 -5.46
N ARG A 117 2.59 0.21 -4.88
CA ARG A 117 2.62 -1.12 -5.47
C ARG A 117 1.21 -1.61 -5.75
N LEU A 118 1.04 -2.25 -6.89
CA LEU A 118 -0.21 -2.91 -7.26
C LEU A 118 -0.01 -4.42 -7.11
N ILE A 119 -0.91 -5.06 -6.38
CA ILE A 119 -0.99 -6.52 -6.31
C ILE A 119 -2.21 -6.94 -7.11
N VAL A 120 -2.04 -7.93 -7.98
CA VAL A 120 -3.14 -8.60 -8.67
C VAL A 120 -3.09 -10.06 -8.29
N SER A 121 -4.17 -10.57 -7.68
CA SER A 121 -4.26 -11.95 -7.23
C SER A 121 -5.35 -12.69 -7.98
N VAL A 122 -4.95 -13.80 -8.60
CA VAL A 122 -5.81 -14.77 -9.28
C VAL A 122 -5.46 -16.13 -8.71
N LEU A 123 -6.40 -16.74 -7.99
CA LEU A 123 -6.19 -18.06 -7.39
C LEU A 123 -6.44 -19.17 -8.44
N PRO A 124 -5.50 -20.11 -8.63
CA PRO A 124 -5.75 -21.29 -9.47
C PRO A 124 -6.86 -22.16 -8.86
N LEU A 125 -7.56 -22.88 -9.73
CA LEU A 125 -8.56 -23.89 -9.35
C LEU A 125 -7.90 -25.12 -8.74
#